data_AF-A0A927TZS1-F1
#
_entry.id   AF-A0A927TZS1-F1
#
_cell.length_a   1.000
_cell.length_b   1.000
_cell.length_c   1.000
_cell.angle_alpha   90.00
_cell.angle_beta   90.00
_cell.angle_gamma   90.00
#
_symmetry.space_group_name_H-M   'P 1'
#
loop_
_entity.id
_entity.type
_entity.pdbx_description
1 polymer ?
#
loop_
_entity_poly.entity_id
_entity_poly.type
_entity_poly.pdbx_seq_one_letter_code
_entity_poly.pdbx_strand_id
1 'polypeptide(L)'
;MGKERGVVRERLFRIIPKYSVVPIGAMLVLNFVTYFVTRLFTNGRVHHSMALPLDGMIPFVPGFVSVYLLAFAQWVICYILIARENEAFCRYVCRGELIAKACCLVAFVVYPTTILRPEIAGGGIWEQLTGVVYIMDAPNNLFPSIHCLESWTCFRGIMQMKNLPKWVAPVVLIFSLLVFASTVFLKQHMVVDMVGAVIVVELGLWISRKIESRKNG
;
A
#
# COMPACT_ATOMS: atom_id res chain seq x y z
N MET A 1 -5.15 -36.53 4.79
CA MET A 1 -5.43 -35.13 5.23
C MET A 1 -4.42 -34.54 6.23
N GLY A 2 -3.96 -35.24 7.28
CA GLY A 2 -3.01 -34.65 8.27
C GLY A 2 -1.57 -34.45 7.75
N LYS A 3 -1.07 -35.38 6.93
CA LYS A 3 0.31 -35.36 6.41
C LYS A 3 0.56 -34.26 5.37
N GLU A 4 -0.41 -34.02 4.48
CA GLU A 4 -0.36 -32.92 3.50
C GLU A 4 -0.41 -31.53 4.16
N ARG A 5 -1.24 -31.35 5.20
CA ARG A 5 -1.27 -30.10 5.97
C ARG A 5 0.08 -29.80 6.63
N GLY A 6 0.80 -30.83 7.07
CA GLY A 6 2.16 -30.70 7.61
C GLY A 6 3.17 -30.24 6.56
N VAL A 7 3.16 -30.87 5.38
CA VAL A 7 4.08 -30.53 4.28
C VAL A 7 3.83 -29.13 3.72
N VAL A 8 2.57 -28.72 3.56
CA VAL A 8 2.22 -27.36 3.11
C VAL A 8 2.68 -26.32 4.13
N ARG A 9 2.46 -26.57 5.42
CA ARG A 9 2.90 -25.69 6.52
C ARG A 9 4.42 -25.55 6.57
N GLU A 10 5.15 -26.63 6.35
CA GLU A 10 6.62 -26.64 6.35
C GLU A 10 7.21 -25.88 5.15
N ARG A 11 6.62 -26.05 3.95
CA ARG A 11 7.00 -25.27 2.76
C ARG A 11 6.70 -23.79 2.91
N LEU A 12 5.55 -23.43 3.50
CA LEU A 12 5.18 -22.03 3.73
C LEU A 12 6.18 -21.34 4.68
N PHE A 13 6.59 -22.01 5.77
CA PHE A 13 7.58 -21.45 6.69
C PHE A 13 9.01 -21.38 6.16
N ARG A 14 9.29 -22.09 5.06
CA ARG A 14 10.54 -21.94 4.31
C ARG A 14 10.59 -20.61 3.54
N ILE A 15 9.42 -20.06 3.18
CA ILE A 15 9.28 -18.80 2.46
C ILE A 15 9.07 -17.63 3.43
N ILE A 16 8.17 -17.80 4.42
CA ILE A 16 7.79 -16.77 5.39
C ILE A 16 8.15 -17.25 6.81
N PRO A 17 9.13 -16.63 7.50
CA PRO A 17 9.51 -17.04 8.85
C PRO A 17 8.34 -16.99 9.84
N LYS A 18 8.25 -17.94 10.77
CA LYS A 18 7.14 -18.05 11.74
C LYS A 18 6.86 -16.75 12.50
N TYR A 19 7.91 -16.01 12.87
CA TYR A 19 7.78 -14.75 13.62
C TYR A 19 7.11 -13.63 12.81
N SER A 20 7.13 -13.70 11.47
CA SER A 20 6.58 -12.67 10.59
C SER A 20 5.09 -12.86 10.30
N VAL A 21 4.53 -14.03 10.61
CA VAL A 21 3.12 -14.37 10.37
C VAL A 21 2.18 -13.41 11.08
N VAL A 22 2.42 -13.16 12.38
CA VAL A 22 1.55 -12.29 13.18
C VAL A 22 1.66 -10.83 12.73
N PRO A 23 2.86 -10.24 12.57
CA PRO A 23 3.00 -8.89 12.03
C PRO A 23 2.33 -8.72 10.67
N ILE A 24 2.68 -9.55 9.67
CA ILE A 24 2.13 -9.43 8.30
C ILE A 24 0.62 -9.69 8.30
N GLY A 25 0.16 -10.68 9.06
CA GLY A 25 -1.27 -10.96 9.22
C GLY A 25 -2.03 -9.76 9.78
N ALA A 26 -1.46 -9.06 10.77
CA ALA A 26 -2.05 -7.84 11.32
C ALA A 26 -2.14 -6.71 10.27
N MET A 27 -1.13 -6.54 9.42
CA MET A 27 -1.14 -5.54 8.34
C MET A 27 -2.27 -5.80 7.33
N LEU A 28 -2.45 -7.07 6.97
CA LEU A 28 -3.52 -7.50 6.06
C LEU A 28 -4.90 -7.28 6.71
N VAL A 29 -5.08 -7.70 7.96
CA VAL A 29 -6.33 -7.48 8.70
C VAL A 29 -6.65 -6.00 8.81
N LEU A 30 -5.67 -5.16 9.16
CA LEU A 30 -5.87 -3.72 9.23
C LEU A 30 -6.19 -3.12 7.86
N ASN A 31 -5.63 -3.65 6.77
CA ASN A 31 -5.99 -3.25 5.41
C ASN A 31 -7.47 -3.54 5.12
N PHE A 32 -7.92 -4.76 5.42
CA PHE A 32 -9.32 -5.15 5.28
C PHE A 32 -10.25 -4.25 6.11
N VAL A 33 -9.90 -3.99 7.37
CA VAL A 33 -10.67 -3.08 8.24
C VAL A 33 -10.70 -1.67 7.65
N THR A 34 -9.55 -1.14 7.28
CA THR A 34 -9.42 0.23 6.75
C THR A 34 -10.20 0.40 5.45
N TYR A 35 -10.25 -0.62 4.59
CA TYR A 35 -10.97 -0.55 3.32
C TYR A 35 -12.49 -0.77 3.48
N PHE A 36 -12.91 -1.82 4.20
CA PHE A 36 -14.32 -2.22 4.27
C PHE A 36 -15.08 -1.60 5.45
N VAL A 37 -14.47 -1.56 6.63
CA VAL A 37 -15.18 -1.15 7.85
C VAL A 37 -15.38 0.37 7.90
N THR A 38 -14.42 1.15 7.41
CA THR A 38 -14.56 2.61 7.32
C THR A 38 -15.79 3.03 6.52
N ARG A 39 -16.13 2.29 5.45
CA ARG A 39 -17.32 2.56 4.62
C ARG A 39 -18.63 2.42 5.37
N LEU A 40 -18.69 1.57 6.40
CA LEU A 40 -19.88 1.47 7.26
C LEU A 40 -20.15 2.79 8.01
N PHE A 41 -19.11 3.59 8.27
CA PHE A 41 -19.21 4.86 8.98
C PHE A 41 -19.25 6.09 8.06
N THR A 42 -18.90 5.92 6.77
CA THR A 42 -18.81 7.02 5.80
C THR A 42 -19.89 6.98 4.72
N ASN A 43 -20.66 5.89 4.64
CA ASN A 43 -21.85 5.81 3.79
C ASN A 43 -22.86 6.90 4.18
N GLY A 44 -23.33 7.66 3.19
CA GLY A 44 -24.30 8.74 3.39
C GLY A 44 -23.72 10.04 3.97
N ARG A 45 -22.42 10.09 4.29
CA ARG A 45 -21.74 11.34 4.64
C ARG A 45 -21.33 12.11 3.38
N VAL A 46 -21.04 13.40 3.54
CA VAL A 46 -20.42 14.20 2.47
C VAL A 46 -18.96 13.75 2.31
N HIS A 47 -18.55 13.52 1.07
CA HIS A 47 -17.17 13.23 0.71
C HIS A 47 -16.55 14.43 0.03
N HIS A 48 -15.30 14.73 0.36
CA HIS A 48 -14.62 15.94 -0.07
C HIS A 48 -13.59 15.64 -1.16
N SER A 49 -13.55 16.48 -2.19
CA SER A 49 -12.43 16.49 -3.14
C SER A 49 -11.32 17.38 -2.59
N MET A 50 -10.09 16.87 -2.61
CA MET A 50 -8.88 17.64 -2.30
C MET A 50 -8.05 17.93 -3.56
N ALA A 51 -8.70 17.93 -4.73
CA ALA A 51 -8.02 18.07 -6.00
C ALA A 51 -7.35 19.44 -6.12
N LEU A 52 -6.12 19.44 -6.59
CA LEU A 52 -5.35 20.62 -6.94
C LEU A 52 -5.53 20.93 -8.44
N PRO A 53 -5.23 22.15 -8.90
CA PRO A 53 -5.23 22.47 -10.33
C PRO A 53 -4.38 21.50 -11.17
N LEU A 54 -3.27 21.00 -10.61
CA LEU A 54 -2.40 20.01 -11.23
C LEU A 54 -3.13 18.70 -11.56
N ASP A 55 -4.07 18.25 -10.72
CA ASP A 55 -4.82 17.00 -10.95
C ASP A 55 -5.69 17.09 -12.21
N GLY A 56 -6.15 18.30 -12.57
CA GLY A 56 -6.87 18.58 -13.80
C GLY A 56 -5.99 18.57 -15.06
N MET A 57 -4.67 18.75 -14.92
CA MET A 57 -3.72 18.72 -16.03
C MET A 57 -3.22 17.30 -16.35
N ILE A 58 -3.31 16.38 -15.39
CA ILE A 58 -2.88 14.98 -15.58
C ILE A 58 -3.91 14.27 -16.47
N PRO A 59 -3.53 13.72 -17.63
CA PRO A 59 -4.47 13.01 -18.49
C PRO A 59 -4.86 11.65 -17.87
N PHE A 60 -6.01 11.12 -18.27
CA PHE A 60 -6.33 9.72 -18.00
C PHE A 60 -5.57 8.82 -18.97
N VAL A 61 -4.80 7.85 -18.45
CA VAL A 61 -3.97 6.94 -19.26
C VAL A 61 -4.20 5.49 -18.81
N PRO A 62 -5.12 4.74 -19.46
CA PRO A 62 -5.56 3.42 -18.98
C PRO A 62 -4.43 2.39 -18.99
N GLY A 63 -3.39 2.53 -19.83
CA GLY A 63 -2.24 1.62 -19.85
C GLY A 63 -1.50 1.50 -18.51
N PHE A 64 -1.58 2.51 -17.64
CA PHE A 64 -1.00 2.48 -16.30
C PHE A 64 -1.69 1.48 -15.35
N VAL A 65 -2.84 0.91 -15.74
CA VAL A 65 -3.50 -0.18 -14.99
C VAL A 65 -2.57 -1.38 -14.84
N SER A 66 -1.69 -1.61 -15.81
CA SER A 66 -0.66 -2.65 -15.73
C SER A 66 0.26 -2.46 -14.51
N VAL A 67 0.78 -1.24 -14.31
CA VAL A 67 1.62 -0.89 -13.16
C VAL A 67 0.83 -0.98 -11.86
N TYR A 68 -0.42 -0.49 -11.86
CA TYR A 68 -1.31 -0.55 -10.70
C TYR A 68 -1.53 -1.99 -10.21
N LEU A 69 -1.75 -2.93 -11.14
CA LEU A 69 -1.93 -4.35 -10.83
C LEU A 69 -0.60 -5.04 -10.48
N LEU A 70 0.51 -4.66 -11.11
CA LEU A 70 1.84 -5.20 -10.77
C LEU A 70 2.32 -4.75 -9.38
N ALA A 71 1.75 -3.68 -8.81
CA ALA A 71 2.02 -3.24 -7.44
C ALA A 71 1.79 -4.36 -6.42
N PHE A 72 0.75 -5.18 -6.58
CA PHE A 72 0.48 -6.31 -5.69
C PHE A 72 1.63 -7.32 -5.67
N ALA A 73 2.26 -7.58 -6.83
CA ALA A 73 3.43 -8.44 -6.90
C ALA A 73 4.65 -7.80 -6.24
N GLN A 74 4.87 -6.50 -6.45
CA GLN A 74 5.92 -5.73 -5.75
C GLN A 74 5.76 -5.88 -4.22
N TRP A 75 4.57 -5.67 -3.69
CA TRP A 75 4.31 -5.72 -2.25
C TRP A 75 4.59 -7.12 -1.69
N VAL A 76 4.05 -8.17 -2.33
CA VAL A 76 4.28 -9.56 -1.90
C VAL A 76 5.77 -9.89 -1.87
N ILE A 77 6.51 -9.56 -2.94
CA ILE A 77 7.95 -9.84 -3.02
C ILE A 77 8.71 -9.07 -1.93
N CYS A 78 8.44 -7.76 -1.78
CA CYS A 78 9.15 -6.93 -0.81
C CYS A 78 8.86 -7.36 0.62
N TYR A 79 7.61 -7.66 0.98
CA TYR A 79 7.30 -8.12 2.33
C TYR A 79 7.87 -9.51 2.65
N ILE A 80 8.00 -10.41 1.66
CA ILE A 80 8.74 -11.66 1.85
C ILE A 80 10.23 -11.38 2.12
N LEU A 81 10.85 -10.45 1.38
CA LEU A 81 12.25 -10.07 1.61
C LEU A 81 12.45 -9.43 2.99
N ILE A 82 11.59 -8.49 3.37
CA ILE A 82 11.59 -7.84 4.69
C ILE A 82 11.40 -8.87 5.81
N ALA A 83 10.47 -9.82 5.63
CA ALA A 83 10.20 -10.88 6.59
C ALA A 83 11.42 -11.78 6.83
N ARG A 84 12.28 -11.95 5.82
CA ARG A 84 13.43 -12.85 5.86
C ARG A 84 14.72 -12.21 6.37
N GLU A 85 14.77 -10.88 6.48
CA GLU A 85 15.98 -10.17 6.90
C GLU A 85 16.35 -10.54 8.35
N ASN A 86 15.46 -10.27 9.30
CA ASN A 86 15.48 -10.78 10.67
C ASN A 86 14.21 -10.33 11.40
N GLU A 87 13.95 -10.93 12.56
CA GLU A 87 12.74 -10.68 13.33
C GLU A 87 12.59 -9.23 13.80
N ALA A 88 13.68 -8.60 14.28
CA ALA A 88 13.63 -7.21 14.73
C ALA A 88 13.30 -6.26 13.57
N PHE A 89 13.97 -6.43 12.44
CA PHE A 89 13.74 -5.63 11.25
C PHE A 89 12.32 -5.80 10.67
N CYS A 90 11.84 -7.04 10.59
CA CYS A 90 10.47 -7.32 10.16
C CYS A 90 9.45 -6.61 11.07
N ARG A 91 9.57 -6.73 12.39
CA ARG A 91 8.69 -6.03 13.33
C ARG A 91 8.78 -4.51 13.23
N TYR A 92 9.98 -3.97 13.02
CA TYR A 92 10.19 -2.54 12.81
C TYR A 92 9.37 -2.02 11.62
N VAL A 93 9.51 -2.64 10.46
CA VAL A 93 8.82 -2.20 9.24
C VAL A 93 7.32 -2.41 9.37
N CYS A 94 6.87 -3.61 9.78
CA CYS A 94 5.45 -3.93 9.94
C CYS A 94 4.76 -3.01 10.96
N ARG A 95 5.40 -2.69 12.10
CA ARG A 95 4.84 -1.74 13.06
C ARG A 95 4.73 -0.34 12.48
N GLY A 96 5.73 0.11 11.71
CA GLY A 96 5.67 1.42 11.06
C GLY A 96 4.52 1.52 10.07
N GLU A 97 4.32 0.48 9.27
CA GLU A 97 3.20 0.37 8.34
C GLU A 97 1.85 0.34 9.07
N LEU A 98 1.70 -0.46 10.14
CA LEU A 98 0.48 -0.50 10.95
C LEU A 98 0.10 0.88 11.50
N ILE A 99 1.08 1.66 11.95
CA ILE A 99 0.87 3.03 12.43
C ILE A 99 0.42 3.93 11.27
N ALA A 100 1.10 3.86 10.13
CA ALA A 100 0.75 4.64 8.94
C ALA A 100 -0.68 4.35 8.46
N LYS A 101 -1.06 3.06 8.41
CA LYS A 101 -2.39 2.63 8.00
C LYS A 101 -3.46 2.96 9.03
N ALA A 102 -3.14 2.97 10.32
CA ALA A 102 -4.03 3.51 11.35
C ALA A 102 -4.29 5.02 11.14
N CYS A 103 -3.29 5.80 10.71
CA CYS A 103 -3.51 7.19 10.30
C CYS A 103 -4.44 7.30 9.09
N CYS A 104 -4.30 6.43 8.08
CA CYS A 104 -5.25 6.36 6.96
C CYS A 104 -6.67 6.05 7.43
N LEU A 105 -6.85 5.06 8.30
CA LEU A 105 -8.16 4.72 8.86
C LEU A 105 -8.82 5.92 9.54
N VAL A 106 -8.07 6.63 10.39
CA VAL A 106 -8.58 7.83 11.07
C VAL A 106 -8.95 8.90 10.04
N ALA A 107 -8.08 9.18 9.06
CA ALA A 107 -8.34 10.17 8.02
C ALA A 107 -9.59 9.84 7.20
N PHE A 108 -9.75 8.59 6.76
CA PHE A 108 -10.91 8.13 5.98
C PHE A 108 -12.23 8.31 6.74
N VAL A 109 -12.23 8.10 8.06
CA VAL A 109 -13.44 8.27 8.88
C VAL A 109 -13.70 9.73 9.22
N VAL A 110 -12.67 10.50 9.56
CA VAL A 110 -12.82 11.89 10.01
C VAL A 110 -13.14 12.82 8.83
N TYR A 111 -12.40 12.67 7.73
CA TYR A 111 -12.52 13.51 6.54
C TYR A 111 -12.59 12.61 5.28
N PRO A 112 -13.77 12.03 4.99
CA PRO A 112 -13.93 11.14 3.84
C PRO A 112 -13.66 11.91 2.55
N THR A 113 -12.75 11.40 1.72
CA THR A 113 -12.42 12.02 0.43
C THR A 113 -12.87 11.19 -0.76
N THR A 114 -13.12 11.87 -1.88
CA THR A 114 -13.56 11.29 -3.14
C THR A 114 -12.95 12.00 -4.35
N ILE A 115 -13.01 11.35 -5.51
CA ILE A 115 -12.54 11.86 -6.80
C ILE A 115 -13.59 11.58 -7.87
N LEU A 116 -13.74 12.51 -8.81
CA LEU A 116 -14.51 12.26 -10.02
C LEU A 116 -13.66 11.46 -11.02
N ARG A 117 -14.17 10.30 -11.43
CA ARG A 117 -13.53 9.49 -12.48
C ARG A 117 -14.09 9.86 -13.86
N PRO A 118 -13.24 9.86 -14.89
CA PRO A 118 -13.69 10.04 -16.26
C PRO A 118 -14.51 8.82 -16.70
N GLU A 119 -15.39 9.03 -17.68
CA GLU A 119 -15.95 7.92 -18.44
C GLU A 119 -14.81 7.23 -19.21
N ILE A 120 -14.74 5.90 -19.11
CA ILE A 120 -13.74 5.12 -19.84
C ILE A 120 -14.25 4.97 -21.27
N ALA A 121 -13.71 5.78 -22.18
CA ALA A 121 -13.98 5.65 -23.61
C ALA A 121 -13.08 4.58 -24.23
N GLY A 122 -13.65 3.76 -25.11
CA GLY A 122 -12.92 2.71 -25.85
C GLY A 122 -13.16 1.30 -25.32
N GLY A 123 -12.69 0.30 -26.08
CA GLY A 123 -12.95 -1.12 -25.80
C GLY A 123 -11.69 -1.99 -25.75
N GLY A 124 -10.50 -1.38 -25.68
CA GLY A 124 -9.24 -2.09 -25.61
C GLY A 124 -9.02 -2.80 -24.27
N ILE A 125 -7.98 -3.62 -24.20
CA ILE A 125 -7.68 -4.42 -23.00
C ILE A 125 -7.40 -3.53 -21.78
N TRP A 126 -6.76 -2.38 -21.98
CA TRP A 126 -6.42 -1.47 -20.88
C TRP A 126 -7.65 -0.77 -20.31
N GLU A 127 -8.58 -0.37 -21.17
CA GLU A 127 -9.86 0.23 -20.80
C GLU A 127 -10.72 -0.78 -20.01
N GLN A 128 -10.79 -2.02 -20.49
CA GLN A 128 -11.53 -3.10 -19.80
C GLN A 128 -10.94 -3.40 -18.42
N LEU A 129 -9.61 -3.56 -18.33
CA LEU A 129 -8.94 -3.78 -17.05
C LEU A 129 -9.13 -2.59 -16.09
N THR A 130 -9.07 -1.36 -16.61
CA THR A 130 -9.33 -0.16 -15.79
C THR A 130 -10.78 -0.14 -15.30
N GLY A 131 -11.74 -0.55 -16.13
CA GLY A 131 -13.14 -0.71 -15.73
C GLY A 131 -13.32 -1.71 -14.60
N VAL A 132 -12.65 -2.87 -14.67
CA VAL A 132 -12.66 -3.86 -13.58
C VAL A 132 -12.09 -3.25 -12.30
N VAL A 133 -10.96 -2.54 -12.39
CA VAL A 133 -10.37 -1.84 -11.24
C VAL A 133 -11.33 -0.80 -10.67
N TYR A 134 -12.04 -0.04 -11.51
CA TYR A 134 -13.02 0.95 -11.04
C TYR A 134 -14.23 0.32 -10.33
N ILE A 135 -14.61 -0.90 -10.69
CA ILE A 135 -15.69 -1.66 -10.03
C ILE A 135 -15.21 -2.19 -8.67
N MET A 136 -14.01 -2.76 -8.62
CA MET A 136 -13.46 -3.39 -7.41
C MET A 136 -13.01 -2.36 -6.37
N ASP A 137 -12.48 -1.24 -6.84
CA ASP A 137 -11.95 -0.16 -6.03
C ASP A 137 -12.82 1.09 -6.20
N ALA A 138 -13.66 1.38 -5.21
CA ALA A 138 -14.58 2.53 -5.29
C ALA A 138 -13.83 3.86 -5.12
N PRO A 139 -14.31 4.98 -5.70
CA PRO A 139 -13.64 6.28 -5.66
C PRO A 139 -13.79 7.01 -4.31
N ASN A 140 -13.55 6.32 -3.20
CA ASN A 140 -13.59 6.84 -1.84
C ASN A 140 -12.44 6.26 -1.01
N ASN A 141 -12.24 6.75 0.22
CA ASN A 141 -11.10 6.36 1.06
C ASN A 141 -9.76 6.68 0.39
N LEU A 142 -9.61 7.91 -0.12
CA LEU A 142 -8.49 8.27 -0.98
C LEU A 142 -7.29 8.84 -0.21
N PHE A 143 -7.54 9.76 0.73
CA PHE A 143 -6.48 10.49 1.43
C PHE A 143 -6.21 9.91 2.83
N PRO A 144 -4.99 9.46 3.15
CA PRO A 144 -3.83 9.22 2.28
C PRO A 144 -3.91 7.92 1.45
N SER A 145 -3.16 7.85 0.35
CA SER A 145 -3.21 6.70 -0.57
C SER A 145 -2.56 5.44 0.03
N ILE A 146 -3.33 4.37 0.18
CA ILE A 146 -2.81 3.06 0.63
C ILE A 146 -1.87 2.45 -0.42
N HIS A 147 -2.18 2.57 -1.72
CA HIS A 147 -1.30 2.07 -2.79
C HIS A 147 0.10 2.69 -2.72
N CYS A 148 0.15 4.01 -2.53
CA CYS A 148 1.41 4.73 -2.36
C CYS A 148 2.10 4.37 -1.04
N LEU A 149 1.34 4.19 0.05
CA LEU A 149 1.84 3.80 1.37
C LEU A 149 2.55 2.44 1.31
N GLU A 150 1.94 1.44 0.66
CA GLU A 150 2.49 0.09 0.55
C GLU A 150 3.79 0.09 -0.27
N SER A 151 3.77 0.71 -1.45
CA SER A 151 4.97 0.79 -2.30
C SER A 151 6.09 1.59 -1.65
N TRP A 152 5.78 2.72 -0.98
CA TRP A 152 6.78 3.50 -0.27
C TRP A 152 7.37 2.75 0.93
N THR A 153 6.54 2.06 1.71
CA THR A 153 7.00 1.20 2.82
C THR A 153 7.95 0.12 2.31
N CYS A 154 7.60 -0.54 1.19
CA CYS A 154 8.46 -1.52 0.53
C CYS A 154 9.82 -0.91 0.17
N PHE A 155 9.86 0.24 -0.50
CA PHE A 155 11.11 0.95 -0.81
C PHE A 155 11.92 1.24 0.46
N ARG A 156 11.30 1.81 1.49
CA ARG A 156 11.97 2.17 2.75
C ARG A 156 12.54 0.95 3.46
N GLY A 157 11.83 -0.18 3.45
CA GLY A 157 12.33 -1.45 3.97
C GLY A 157 13.54 -1.94 3.18
N ILE A 158 13.39 -2.11 1.86
CA ILE A 158 14.45 -2.63 0.98
C ILE A 158 15.71 -1.76 1.02
N MET A 159 15.59 -0.43 1.09
CA MET A 159 16.73 0.50 1.15
C MET A 159 17.61 0.30 2.40
N GLN A 160 17.06 -0.23 3.50
CA GLN A 160 17.80 -0.48 4.74
C GLN A 160 18.46 -1.87 4.79
N MET A 161 18.10 -2.77 3.88
CA MET A 161 18.66 -4.13 3.83
C MET A 161 20.07 -4.11 3.24
N LYS A 162 21.01 -4.76 3.93
CA LYS A 162 22.43 -4.79 3.53
C LYS A 162 22.80 -6.00 2.67
N ASN A 163 21.98 -7.05 2.72
CA ASN A 163 22.26 -8.34 2.08
C ASN A 163 21.69 -8.45 0.65
N LEU A 164 21.10 -7.38 0.13
CA LEU A 164 20.58 -7.33 -1.23
C LEU A 164 21.59 -6.67 -2.19
N PRO A 165 21.57 -7.04 -3.49
CA PRO A 165 22.32 -6.30 -4.49
C PRO A 165 21.94 -4.82 -4.48
N LYS A 166 22.93 -3.94 -4.60
CA LYS A 166 22.74 -2.47 -4.51
C LYS A 166 21.77 -1.89 -5.54
N TRP A 167 21.50 -2.62 -6.64
CA TRP A 167 20.55 -2.21 -7.67
C TRP A 167 19.08 -2.43 -7.27
N VAL A 168 18.80 -3.28 -6.28
CA VAL A 168 17.42 -3.64 -5.90
C VAL A 168 16.68 -2.44 -5.31
N ALA A 169 17.30 -1.66 -4.42
CA ALA A 169 16.66 -0.50 -3.82
C ALA A 169 16.28 0.59 -4.86
N PRO A 170 17.16 0.97 -5.80
CA PRO A 170 16.78 1.84 -6.93
C PRO A 170 15.63 1.29 -7.78
N VAL A 171 15.62 -0.01 -8.09
CA VAL A 171 14.51 -0.62 -8.86
C VAL A 171 13.19 -0.53 -8.11
N VAL A 172 13.19 -0.83 -6.81
CA VAL A 172 11.98 -0.72 -5.97
C VAL A 172 11.55 0.74 -5.83
N LEU A 173 12.47 1.70 -5.77
CA LEU A 173 12.15 3.13 -5.78
C LEU A 173 11.45 3.54 -7.07
N ILE A 174 12.06 3.23 -8.23
CA ILE A 174 11.50 3.58 -9.54
C ILE A 174 10.11 2.97 -9.69
N PHE A 175 9.97 1.70 -9.34
CA PHE A 175 8.67 1.03 -9.41
C PHE A 175 7.65 1.66 -8.46
N SER A 176 8.04 2.06 -7.25
CA SER A 176 7.15 2.77 -6.31
C SER A 176 6.69 4.12 -6.86
N LEU A 177 7.57 4.87 -7.52
CA LEU A 177 7.21 6.13 -8.19
C LEU A 177 6.30 5.89 -9.41
N LEU A 178 6.46 4.75 -10.11
CA LEU A 178 5.52 4.34 -11.16
C LEU A 178 4.15 3.97 -10.59
N VAL A 179 4.08 3.33 -9.42
CA VAL A 179 2.81 3.09 -8.70
C VAL A 179 2.17 4.41 -8.29
N PHE A 180 2.96 5.39 -7.86
CA PHE A 180 2.43 6.73 -7.62
C PHE A 180 1.82 7.26 -8.92
N ALA A 181 2.61 7.36 -9.98
CA ALA A 181 2.13 7.82 -11.28
C ALA A 181 0.86 7.09 -11.74
N SER A 182 0.77 5.77 -11.58
CA SER A 182 -0.39 4.99 -11.99
C SER A 182 -1.67 5.41 -11.26
N THR A 183 -1.58 5.74 -9.97
CA THR A 183 -2.76 6.18 -9.21
C THR A 183 -3.38 7.47 -9.73
N VAL A 184 -2.58 8.44 -10.17
CA VAL A 184 -3.09 9.71 -10.73
C VAL A 184 -3.46 9.59 -12.21
N PHE A 185 -2.72 8.82 -13.00
CA PHE A 185 -3.06 8.55 -14.40
C PHE A 185 -4.34 7.74 -14.56
N LEU A 186 -4.64 6.87 -13.59
CA LEU A 186 -5.91 6.12 -13.55
C LEU A 186 -7.00 6.85 -12.77
N LYS A 187 -6.79 8.12 -12.37
CA LYS A 187 -7.80 8.89 -11.62
C LYS A 187 -8.33 8.14 -10.39
N GLN A 188 -7.44 7.39 -9.75
CA GLN A 188 -7.68 6.71 -8.48
C GLN A 188 -7.41 7.64 -7.30
N HIS A 189 -6.35 8.44 -7.40
CA HIS A 189 -5.93 9.37 -6.37
C HIS A 189 -5.61 10.74 -6.93
N MET A 190 -5.64 11.73 -6.05
CA MET A 190 -5.11 13.08 -6.27
C MET A 190 -3.65 13.14 -5.82
N VAL A 191 -2.87 14.08 -6.34
CA VAL A 191 -1.44 14.26 -5.99
C VAL A 191 -1.23 14.38 -4.48
N VAL A 192 -2.16 15.05 -3.79
CA VAL A 192 -2.09 15.22 -2.33
C VAL A 192 -2.17 13.90 -1.56
N ASP A 193 -2.88 12.90 -2.08
CA ASP A 193 -3.00 11.57 -1.45
C ASP A 193 -1.65 10.85 -1.39
N MET A 194 -0.82 11.06 -2.41
CA MET A 194 0.54 10.51 -2.50
C MET A 194 1.46 11.15 -1.46
N VAL A 195 1.38 12.48 -1.35
CA VAL A 195 2.17 13.25 -0.37
C VAL A 195 1.77 12.82 1.04
N GLY A 196 0.46 12.70 1.30
CA GLY A 196 -0.07 12.16 2.55
C GLY A 196 0.50 10.77 2.86
N ALA A 197 0.55 9.88 1.86
CA ALA A 197 1.05 8.51 2.03
C ALA A 197 2.51 8.48 2.47
N VAL A 198 3.37 9.30 1.83
CA VAL A 198 4.79 9.43 2.23
C VAL A 198 4.88 9.94 3.66
N ILE A 199 4.12 10.98 4.02
CA ILE A 199 4.14 11.56 5.37
C ILE A 199 3.79 10.51 6.43
N VAL A 200 2.69 9.77 6.25
CA VAL A 200 2.26 8.78 7.25
C VAL A 200 3.23 7.60 7.36
N VAL A 201 3.87 7.18 6.26
CA VAL A 201 4.89 6.12 6.30
C VAL A 201 6.14 6.61 7.05
N GLU A 202 6.65 7.79 6.74
CA GLU A 202 7.83 8.33 7.43
C GLU A 202 7.56 8.52 8.93
N LEU A 203 6.37 9.03 9.28
CA LEU A 203 5.92 9.15 10.67
C LEU A 203 5.84 7.77 11.34
N GLY A 204 5.21 6.80 10.69
CA GLY A 204 5.07 5.44 11.21
C GLY A 204 6.42 4.76 11.47
N LEU A 205 7.35 4.83 10.51
CA LEU A 205 8.70 4.30 10.67
C LEU A 205 9.48 5.03 11.76
N TRP A 206 9.34 6.35 11.87
CA TRP A 206 9.98 7.14 12.93
C TRP A 206 9.48 6.74 14.32
N ILE A 207 8.15 6.63 14.51
CA ILE A 207 7.56 6.16 15.77
C ILE A 207 8.01 4.74 16.07
N SER A 208 7.99 3.87 15.06
CA SER A 208 8.45 2.48 15.18
C SER A 208 9.88 2.41 15.73
N ARG A 209 10.80 3.18 15.14
CA ARG A 209 12.20 3.26 15.59
C ARG A 209 12.33 3.72 17.04
N LYS A 210 11.54 4.73 17.45
CA LYS A 210 11.54 5.25 18.83
C LYS A 210 11.05 4.21 19.84
N ILE A 211 10.08 3.38 19.48
CA ILE A 211 9.59 2.30 20.34
C ILE A 211 10.67 1.22 20.51
N GLU A 212 11.43 0.92 19.45
CA GLU A 212 12.56 -0.02 19.52
C GLU A 212 13.71 0.49 20.37
N SER A 213 14.13 1.75 20.20
CA SER A 213 15.22 2.32 20.99
C SER A 213 14.91 2.31 22.50
N ARG A 214 13.65 2.48 22.89
CA ARG A 214 13.21 2.44 24.30
C ARG A 214 13.18 1.03 24.91
N LYS A 215 13.17 -0.02 24.10
CA LYS A 215 13.23 -1.41 24.60
C LYS A 215 14.67 -1.89 24.85
N ASN A 216 15.64 -1.21 24.23
CA ASN A 216 17.05 -1.61 24.23
C ASN A 216 17.95 -0.71 25.09
N GLY A 217 17.40 0.33 25.73
CA GLY A 217 18.09 1.21 26.66
C GLY A 217 17.38 1.20 28.00
#